data_AF-A0A0Q9ZI06-F1
#
_entry.id   AF-A0A0Q9ZI06-F1
#
_cell.length_a   1.000
_cell.length_b   1.000
_cell.length_c   1.000
_cell.angle_alpha   90.00
_cell.angle_beta   90.00
_cell.angle_gamma   90.00
#
_symmetry.space_group_name_H-M   'P 1'
#
loop_
_entity.id
_entity.type
_entity.pdbx_description
1 polymer ?
#
loop_
_entity_poly.entity_id
_entity_poly.type
_entity_poly.pdbx_seq_one_letter_code
_entity_poly.pdbx_strand_id
1 'polypeptide(L)'
;MGFHGLSFGYELPISNKFVWENAIGAGMGMNARGNSANYTLDVVRPVPFLKSKLKFVYNINKRIKKEKITVNNSGNYVALQTKYSFGKSGSFTYNPALLTEVHWGLQRSLGGNFIFNTHIGLGFVSDFDTSSTAFSPTFGLAFGYRLF
;
A
#
# COMPACT_ATOMS: atom_id res chain seq x y z
N MET A 1 5.68 5.97 -7.15
CA MET A 1 5.71 4.75 -7.98
C MET A 1 6.10 3.58 -7.10
N GLY A 2 5.32 2.50 -7.07
CA GLY A 2 5.67 1.29 -6.35
C GLY A 2 5.43 0.04 -7.17
N PHE A 3 5.85 -1.12 -6.64
CA PHE A 3 5.67 -2.42 -7.28
C PHE A 3 4.22 -2.67 -7.73
N HIS A 4 3.27 -2.08 -7.00
CA HIS A 4 1.82 -2.19 -7.25
C HIS A 4 1.25 -1.19 -8.27
N GLY A 5 2.06 -0.24 -8.77
CA GLY A 5 1.62 0.77 -9.75
C GLY A 5 2.09 2.20 -9.47
N LEU A 6 1.56 3.11 -10.27
CA LEU A 6 1.70 4.56 -10.08
C LEU A 6 0.52 5.08 -9.26
N SER A 7 0.78 5.98 -8.32
CA SER A 7 -0.26 6.58 -7.48
C SER A 7 0.10 7.99 -7.07
N PHE A 8 -0.93 8.81 -6.92
CA PHE A 8 -0.90 10.09 -6.24
C PHE A 8 -1.62 9.94 -4.90
N GLY A 9 -1.09 10.54 -3.84
CA GLY A 9 -1.67 10.37 -2.52
C GLY A 9 -1.31 11.49 -1.56
N TYR A 10 -1.99 11.47 -0.43
CA TYR A 10 -1.89 12.45 0.65
C TYR A 10 -1.67 11.74 1.98
N GLU A 11 -0.73 12.24 2.78
CA GLU A 11 -0.47 11.79 4.14
C GLU A 11 -1.05 12.79 5.14
N LEU A 12 -2.03 12.36 5.93
CA LEU A 12 -2.61 13.13 7.03
C LEU A 12 -2.02 12.65 8.37
N PRO A 13 -1.19 13.45 9.06
CA PRO A 13 -0.76 13.14 10.41
C PRO A 13 -1.94 13.32 11.38
N ILE A 14 -2.44 12.22 11.95
CA ILE A 14 -3.53 12.23 12.94
C ILE A 14 -2.96 12.53 14.34
N SER A 15 -1.77 12.00 14.63
CA SER A 15 -1.04 12.29 15.87
C SER A 15 0.45 12.06 15.67
N ASN A 16 1.25 12.29 16.71
CA ASN A 16 2.70 12.08 16.69
C ASN A 16 3.13 10.67 16.25
N LYS A 17 2.27 9.66 16.37
CA LYS A 17 2.57 8.27 15.98
C LYS A 17 1.63 7.72 14.90
N PHE A 18 0.53 8.39 14.59
CA PHE A 18 -0.47 7.89 13.65
C PHE A 18 -0.51 8.76 12.39
N VAL A 19 -0.38 8.13 11.23
CA VAL A 19 -0.45 8.78 9.92
C VAL A 19 -1.45 8.02 9.06
N TRP A 20 -2.41 8.73 8.49
CA TRP A 20 -3.38 8.17 7.56
C TRP A 20 -3.04 8.59 6.14
N GLU A 21 -2.73 7.61 5.30
CA GLU A 21 -2.33 7.82 3.91
C GLU A 21 -3.46 7.35 3.00
N ASN A 22 -3.90 8.24 2.10
CA ASN A 22 -4.88 7.92 1.08
C ASN A 22 -4.26 8.15 -0.30
N ALA A 23 -4.47 7.23 -1.24
CA ALA A 23 -3.89 7.31 -2.56
C ALA A 23 -4.82 6.73 -3.62
N ILE A 24 -4.83 7.37 -4.79
CA ILE A 24 -5.45 6.87 -6.01
C ILE A 24 -4.36 6.60 -7.05
N GLY A 25 -4.58 5.62 -7.91
CA GLY A 25 -3.56 5.26 -8.88
C GLY A 25 -4.03 4.22 -9.90
N ALA A 26 -3.08 3.72 -10.68
CA ALA A 26 -3.32 2.62 -11.60
C ALA A 26 -2.11 1.68 -11.61
N GLY A 27 -2.35 0.37 -11.69
CA GLY A 27 -1.28 -0.63 -11.67
C GLY A 27 -1.77 -2.07 -11.67
N MET A 28 -1.17 -2.89 -10.80
CA MET A 28 -1.45 -4.33 -10.76
C MET A 28 -2.90 -4.62 -10.40
N GLY A 29 -3.55 -5.46 -11.21
CA GLY A 29 -4.82 -6.07 -10.89
C GLY A 29 -4.66 -7.20 -9.88
N MET A 30 -5.76 -7.55 -9.22
CA MET A 30 -5.83 -8.66 -8.28
C MET A 30 -7.14 -9.42 -8.46
N ASN A 31 -7.12 -10.71 -8.22
CA ASN A 31 -8.31 -11.55 -8.15
C ASN A 31 -8.12 -12.69 -7.16
N ALA A 32 -9.23 -13.28 -6.72
CA ALA A 32 -9.22 -14.47 -5.90
C ALA A 32 -9.95 -15.60 -6.64
N ARG A 33 -9.39 -16.81 -6.61
CA ARG A 33 -10.05 -18.00 -7.16
C ARG A 33 -9.87 -19.17 -6.23
N GLY A 34 -10.99 -19.72 -5.74
CA GLY A 34 -10.95 -20.75 -4.70
C GLY A 34 -10.35 -20.20 -3.41
N ASN A 35 -9.10 -20.58 -3.11
CA ASN A 35 -8.35 -20.11 -1.93
C ASN A 35 -6.97 -19.50 -2.30
N SER A 36 -6.80 -19.06 -3.55
CA SER A 36 -5.54 -18.46 -4.03
C SER A 36 -5.78 -17.05 -4.54
N ALA A 37 -4.97 -16.11 -4.05
CA ALA A 37 -4.90 -14.74 -4.56
C ALA A 37 -3.87 -14.67 -5.70
N ASN A 38 -4.24 -14.08 -6.83
CA ASN A 38 -3.30 -13.79 -7.91
C ASN A 38 -3.20 -12.29 -8.14
N TYR A 39 -2.02 -11.85 -8.56
CA TYR A 39 -1.74 -10.47 -8.93
C TYR A 39 -1.18 -10.46 -10.34
N THR A 40 -1.73 -9.61 -11.19
CA THR A 40 -1.30 -9.49 -12.58
C THR A 40 -0.83 -8.07 -12.86
N LEU A 41 0.41 -7.95 -13.33
CA LEU A 41 0.95 -6.72 -13.86
C LEU A 41 0.76 -6.71 -15.38
N ASP A 42 -0.13 -5.85 -15.86
CA ASP A 42 -0.31 -5.57 -17.28
C ASP A 42 -0.05 -4.09 -17.51
N VAL A 43 1.10 -3.81 -18.12
CA VAL A 43 1.57 -2.45 -18.36
C VAL A 43 0.72 -1.74 -19.42
N VAL A 44 0.07 -2.50 -20.31
CA VAL A 44 -0.81 -1.96 -21.36
C VAL A 44 -2.17 -1.59 -20.78
N ARG A 45 -2.67 -2.37 -19.81
CA ARG A 45 -3.98 -2.18 -19.17
C ARG A 45 -3.85 -2.08 -17.65
N PRO A 46 -3.30 -0.97 -17.12
CA PRO A 46 -3.19 -0.79 -15.68
C PRO A 46 -4.58 -0.66 -15.05
N VAL A 47 -4.80 -1.35 -13.93
CA VAL A 47 -6.08 -1.35 -13.22
C VAL A 47 -6.12 -0.14 -12.28
N PRO A 48 -7.11 0.76 -12.40
CA PRO A 48 -7.29 1.85 -11.46
C PRO A 48 -7.54 1.33 -10.06
N PHE A 49 -7.03 2.01 -9.04
CA PHE A 49 -7.24 1.63 -7.65
C PHE A 49 -7.37 2.83 -6.73
N LEU A 50 -8.05 2.60 -5.61
CA LEU A 50 -8.04 3.45 -4.42
C LEU A 50 -7.39 2.67 -3.29
N LYS A 51 -6.57 3.35 -2.48
CA LYS A 51 -5.85 2.78 -1.37
C LYS A 51 -5.95 3.68 -0.14
N SER A 52 -6.24 3.10 1.00
CA SER A 52 -6.25 3.77 2.30
C SER A 52 -5.40 2.99 3.29
N LYS A 53 -4.54 3.68 4.05
CA LYS A 53 -3.57 3.03 4.95
C LYS A 53 -3.42 3.83 6.23
N LEU A 54 -3.72 3.21 7.35
CA LEU A 54 -3.48 3.77 8.67
C LEU A 54 -2.17 3.22 9.24
N LYS A 55 -1.15 4.08 9.37
CA LYS A 55 0.19 3.74 9.85
C LYS A 55 0.34 4.10 11.33
N PHE A 56 0.85 3.18 12.12
CA PHE A 56 1.35 3.41 13.48
C PHE A 56 2.88 3.37 13.50
N VAL A 57 3.52 4.54 13.57
CA VAL A 57 4.98 4.72 13.56
C VAL A 57 5.53 4.58 14.97
N TYR A 58 5.69 3.33 15.42
CA TYR A 58 6.01 3.01 16.81
C TYR A 58 7.37 3.53 17.30
N ASN A 59 8.35 3.70 16.40
CA ASN A 59 9.72 4.05 16.78
C ASN A 59 10.07 5.54 16.65
N ILE A 60 9.13 6.41 16.28
CA ILE A 60 9.40 7.81 15.98
C ILE A 60 10.03 8.55 17.17
N ASN A 61 9.46 8.40 18.37
CA ASN A 61 10.00 9.05 19.59
C ASN A 61 11.41 8.57 19.92
N LYS A 62 11.70 7.27 19.71
CA LYS A 62 13.04 6.70 19.94
C LYS A 62 14.06 7.26 18.93
N ARG A 63 13.62 7.60 17.71
CA ARG A 63 14.48 8.22 16.69
C ARG A 63 14.76 9.69 17.03
N ILE A 64 13.73 10.45 17.45
CA ILE A 64 13.87 11.84 17.90
C ILE A 64 14.87 11.94 19.06
N LYS A 65 14.73 11.10 20.09
CA LYS A 65 15.65 11.06 21.24
C LYS A 65 17.10 10.70 20.88
N LYS A 66 17.32 10.06 19.73
CA LYS A 66 18.64 9.67 19.23
C LYS A 66 19.12 10.58 18.10
N GLU A 67 18.47 11.74 17.93
CA GLU A 67 18.77 12.72 16.88
C GLU A 67 18.84 12.11 15.47
N LYS A 68 18.07 11.03 15.25
CA LYS A 68 18.01 10.38 13.95
C LYS A 68 17.06 11.15 13.03
N ILE A 69 17.36 11.14 11.74
CA ILE A 69 16.52 11.75 10.70
C ILE A 69 15.09 11.19 10.78
N THR A 70 14.13 12.07 11.04
CA THR A 70 12.68 11.80 11.06
C THR A 70 11.92 12.48 9.94
N VAL A 71 12.62 13.25 9.09
CA VAL A 71 12.07 13.91 7.89
C VAL A 71 11.27 12.91 7.05
N ASN A 72 10.16 13.36 6.46
CA ASN A 72 9.25 12.55 5.66
C ASN A 72 8.69 11.33 6.42
N ASN A 73 8.36 11.49 7.71
CA ASN A 73 7.85 10.41 8.56
C ASN A 73 8.76 9.16 8.58
N SER A 74 10.08 9.39 8.52
CA SER A 74 11.07 8.30 8.47
C SER A 74 11.06 7.50 9.76
N GLY A 75 10.54 6.27 9.69
CA GLY A 75 10.35 5.40 10.83
C GLY A 75 10.02 3.96 10.43
N ASN A 76 9.86 3.11 11.43
CA ASN A 76 9.29 1.79 11.26
C ASN A 76 7.85 1.85 11.74
N TYR A 77 6.97 1.12 11.08
CA TYR A 77 5.55 1.19 11.35
C TYR A 77 4.89 -0.18 11.23
N VAL A 78 3.73 -0.28 11.87
CA VAL A 78 2.73 -1.32 11.56
C VAL A 78 1.54 -0.60 10.96
N ALA A 79 0.91 -1.15 9.93
CA ALA A 79 -0.24 -0.52 9.30
C ALA A 79 -1.35 -1.50 8.97
N LEU A 80 -2.57 -0.97 8.98
CA LEU A 80 -3.74 -1.56 8.35
C LEU A 80 -3.95 -0.84 7.02
N GLN A 81 -4.04 -1.58 5.93
CA GLN A 81 -4.27 -1.02 4.59
C GLN A 81 -5.43 -1.73 3.91
N THR A 82 -6.23 -0.95 3.21
CA THR A 82 -7.19 -1.43 2.23
C THR A 82 -6.82 -0.91 0.84
N LYS A 83 -6.93 -1.75 -0.18
CA LYS A 83 -6.76 -1.38 -1.58
C LYS A 83 -7.90 -1.97 -2.39
N TYR A 84 -8.73 -1.11 -2.96
CA TYR A 84 -9.77 -1.50 -3.89
C TYR A 84 -9.28 -1.31 -5.32
N SER A 85 -9.28 -2.38 -6.11
CA SER A 85 -9.00 -2.34 -7.55
C SER A 85 -10.31 -2.26 -8.33
N PHE A 86 -10.45 -1.20 -9.13
CA PHE A 86 -11.56 -1.01 -10.08
C PHE A 86 -11.30 -1.81 -11.36
N GLY A 87 -11.18 -3.14 -11.20
CA GLY A 87 -11.07 -4.06 -12.33
C GLY A 87 -12.32 -4.06 -13.22
N LYS A 88 -12.32 -4.89 -14.27
CA LYS A 88 -13.45 -5.08 -15.17
C LYS A 88 -14.07 -6.46 -14.90
N SER A 89 -15.34 -6.49 -14.51
CA SER A 89 -16.12 -7.73 -14.37
C SER A 89 -16.09 -8.54 -15.68
N GLY A 90 -15.96 -9.86 -15.57
CA GLY A 90 -15.84 -10.77 -16.72
C GLY A 90 -14.46 -10.78 -17.39
N SER A 91 -13.51 -9.97 -16.93
CA SER A 91 -12.10 -10.12 -17.28
C SER A 91 -11.47 -11.12 -16.32
N PHE A 92 -11.29 -12.38 -16.74
CA PHE A 92 -10.69 -13.47 -15.92
C PHE A 92 -9.38 -13.11 -15.18
N THR A 93 -8.73 -12.00 -15.56
CA THR A 93 -7.45 -11.52 -15.03
C THR A 93 -7.55 -10.28 -14.12
N TYR A 94 -8.63 -9.48 -14.19
CA TYR A 94 -8.71 -8.16 -13.54
C TYR A 94 -10.08 -7.90 -12.90
N ASN A 95 -10.43 -8.67 -11.88
CA ASN A 95 -11.72 -8.51 -11.23
C ASN A 95 -11.75 -7.27 -10.32
N PRO A 96 -12.94 -6.66 -10.11
CA PRO A 96 -13.16 -5.78 -8.98
C PRO A 96 -12.87 -6.55 -7.69
N ALA A 97 -11.89 -6.07 -6.92
CA ALA A 97 -11.40 -6.79 -5.75
C ALA A 97 -10.86 -5.84 -4.68
N LEU A 98 -11.00 -6.26 -3.43
CA LEU A 98 -10.52 -5.54 -2.25
C LEU A 98 -9.44 -6.38 -1.55
N LEU A 99 -8.24 -5.82 -1.42
CA LEU A 99 -7.23 -6.33 -0.51
C LEU A 99 -7.32 -5.59 0.82
N THR A 100 -7.51 -6.31 1.91
CA THR A 100 -7.34 -5.81 3.28
C THR A 100 -6.12 -6.49 3.89
N GLU A 101 -5.14 -5.71 4.38
CA GLU A 101 -3.89 -6.27 4.88
C GLU A 101 -3.40 -5.59 6.15
N VAL A 102 -2.67 -6.35 6.94
CA VAL A 102 -1.83 -5.84 8.03
C VAL A 102 -0.38 -6.11 7.66
N HIS A 103 0.46 -5.08 7.73
CA HIS A 103 1.87 -5.20 7.38
C HIS A 103 2.78 -4.45 8.35
N TRP A 104 4.00 -4.96 8.47
CA TRP A 104 5.11 -4.23 9.07
C TRP A 104 5.93 -3.58 7.97
N GLY A 105 6.31 -2.33 8.17
CA GLY A 105 6.97 -1.54 7.13
C GLY A 105 8.05 -0.60 7.63
N LEU A 106 8.83 -0.15 6.66
CA LEU A 106 9.98 0.71 6.79
C LEU A 106 9.82 1.91 5.85
N GLN A 107 9.75 3.12 6.40
CA GLN A 107 9.77 4.35 5.63
C GLN A 107 11.08 5.10 5.90
N ARG A 108 11.77 5.53 4.84
CA ARG A 108 13.05 6.25 4.90
C ARG A 108 13.06 7.40 3.93
N SER A 109 13.57 8.55 4.37
CA SER A 109 13.96 9.63 3.47
C SER A 109 15.23 9.23 2.74
N LEU A 110 15.25 9.44 1.43
CA LEU A 110 16.44 9.28 0.59
C LEU A 110 17.19 10.62 0.39
N GLY A 111 16.81 11.66 1.15
CA GLY A 111 17.32 13.02 0.97
C GLY A 111 16.30 13.91 0.26
N GLY A 112 16.26 15.19 0.66
CA GLY A 112 15.29 16.15 0.19
C GLY A 112 13.84 15.64 0.31
N ASN A 113 13.14 15.61 -0.82
CA ASN A 113 11.75 15.20 -0.90
C ASN A 113 11.54 13.74 -1.33
N PHE A 114 12.62 12.97 -1.49
CA PHE A 114 12.52 11.57 -1.89
C PHE A 114 12.25 10.65 -0.69
N ILE A 115 11.34 9.69 -0.91
CA ILE A 115 10.88 8.74 0.11
C ILE A 115 11.00 7.34 -0.45
N PHE A 116 11.55 6.43 0.35
CA PHE A 116 11.51 5.00 0.12
C PHE A 116 10.62 4.34 1.17
N ASN A 117 9.72 3.48 0.73
CA ASN A 117 8.84 2.72 1.61
C ASN A 117 8.82 1.25 1.18
N THR A 118 9.04 0.35 2.14
CA THR A 118 8.90 -1.10 1.95
C THR A 118 8.07 -1.70 3.05
N HIS A 119 7.35 -2.78 2.76
CA HIS A 119 6.62 -3.55 3.76
C HIS A 119 6.51 -5.02 3.40
N ILE A 120 6.26 -5.82 4.43
CA ILE A 120 5.87 -7.23 4.34
C ILE A 120 4.69 -7.46 5.29
N GLY A 121 3.72 -8.26 4.86
CA GLY A 121 2.51 -8.49 5.62
C GLY A 121 1.71 -9.69 5.17
N LEU A 122 0.50 -9.74 5.72
CA LEU A 122 -0.52 -10.71 5.38
C LEU A 122 -1.80 -9.95 5.07
N GLY A 123 -2.47 -10.38 4.02
CA GLY A 123 -3.70 -9.80 3.56
C GLY A 123 -4.75 -10.84 3.19
N PHE A 124 -5.95 -10.34 3.03
CA PHE A 124 -7.13 -11.07 2.62
C PHE A 124 -7.71 -10.34 1.41
N VAL A 125 -7.79 -11.05 0.29
CA VAL A 125 -8.37 -10.55 -0.96
C VAL A 125 -9.81 -11.03 -1.04
N SER A 126 -10.74 -10.10 -1.26
CA SER A 126 -12.14 -10.37 -1.57
C SER A 126 -12.41 -9.98 -3.01
N ASP A 127 -12.76 -10.96 -3.83
CA ASP A 127 -13.10 -10.79 -5.24
C ASP A 127 -14.62 -10.65 -5.37
N PHE A 128 -15.09 -9.50 -5.86
CA PHE A 128 -16.51 -9.20 -5.94
C PHE A 128 -17.18 -9.78 -7.18
N ASP A 129 -16.40 -10.23 -8.18
CA ASP A 129 -16.95 -10.83 -9.39
C ASP A 129 -17.22 -12.32 -9.17
N THR A 130 -16.29 -13.03 -8.54
CA THR A 130 -16.41 -14.47 -8.28
C THR A 130 -16.94 -14.82 -6.90
N SER A 131 -17.18 -13.82 -6.05
CA SER A 131 -17.48 -13.98 -4.61
C SER A 131 -16.43 -14.83 -3.87
N SER A 132 -15.23 -14.96 -4.42
CA SER A 132 -14.14 -15.75 -3.82
C SER A 132 -13.30 -14.91 -2.87
N THR A 133 -12.69 -15.58 -1.92
CA THR A 133 -11.76 -14.95 -0.98
C THR A 133 -10.48 -15.76 -0.83
N ALA A 134 -9.35 -15.09 -0.62
CA ALA A 134 -8.09 -15.77 -0.43
C ALA A 134 -7.15 -15.00 0.51
N PHE A 135 -6.42 -15.73 1.35
CA PHE A 135 -5.28 -15.18 2.06
C PHE A 135 -4.09 -14.99 1.11
N SER A 136 -3.30 -13.96 1.37
CA SER A 136 -2.18 -13.60 0.53
C SER A 136 -1.04 -13.03 1.36
N PRO A 137 0.21 -13.52 1.21
CA PRO A 137 1.36 -12.77 1.70
C PRO A 137 1.48 -11.48 0.88
N THR A 138 1.79 -10.38 1.55
CA THR A 138 1.87 -9.09 0.89
C THR A 138 3.26 -8.49 1.02
N PHE A 139 3.70 -7.87 -0.06
CA PHE A 139 4.99 -7.21 -0.17
C PHE A 139 4.79 -5.90 -0.89
N GLY A 140 5.38 -4.84 -0.36
CA GLY A 140 5.31 -3.53 -0.98
C GLY A 140 6.69 -2.93 -1.08
N LEU A 141 6.94 -2.29 -2.21
CA LEU A 141 8.11 -1.46 -2.45
C LEU A 141 7.65 -0.22 -3.19
N ALA A 142 7.98 0.96 -2.69
CA ALA A 142 7.56 2.23 -3.24
C ALA A 142 8.64 3.30 -3.13
N PHE A 143 8.84 4.01 -4.24
CA PHE A 143 9.59 5.25 -4.32
C PHE A 143 8.60 6.42 -4.50
N GLY A 144 8.64 7.36 -3.57
CA GLY A 144 7.80 8.54 -3.54
C GLY A 144 8.61 9.81 -3.68
N TYR A 145 7.96 10.85 -4.19
CA TYR A 145 8.46 12.21 -4.16
C TYR A 145 7.40 13.09 -3.49
N ARG A 146 7.80 13.83 -2.46
CA ARG A 146 6.92 14.76 -1.75
C ARG A 146 6.91 16.10 -2.47
N LEU A 147 5.72 16.56 -2.88
CA LEU A 147 5.57 17.84 -3.55
C LEU A 147 5.46 19.01 -2.57
N PHE A 148 4.88 18.79 -1.40
CA PHE A 148 4.63 19.76 -0.33
C PHE A 148 4.70 19.09 1.04
#